data_AF-A0A6P8EIQ6-F1
#
_entry.id   AF-A0A6P8EIQ6-F1
#
_cell.length_a   1.000
_cell.length_b   1.000
_cell.length_c   1.000
_cell.angle_alpha   90.00
_cell.angle_beta   90.00
_cell.angle_gamma   90.00
#
_symmetry.space_group_name_H-M   'P 1'
#
loop_
_entity.id
_entity.type
_entity.pdbx_description
1 polymer ?
#
loop_
_entity_poly.entity_id
_entity_poly.type
_entity_poly.pdbx_seq_one_letter_code
_entity_poly.pdbx_strand_id
1 'polypeptide(L)'
;MEDEKNAFYVVRKGDVIGIYRNLLDCQDQAGSSISSPSVSVYKGYHLSKDTEDYLKSQGLKNALYTINAADVKNDIFSQLVPCPFQASMMYQQPSSSGGVQFKEPPAKRSGEMLQLDSYQVVGATSILVSCTLEFDGASRGNPGLAGAGAVLRAENGTVVHRLREGVGIATNNVAEYRGLILGLRYALERGFKNIRVQGDSKLVCMQVQGLWKIKNQNMANLCKVAKELKEKFASFEIKHVLREFNSEADAQANLAVNLRDGQVEVTCNRK
;
A
#
# COMPACT_ATOMS: atom_id res chain seq x y z
N MET A 1 18.55 -7.75 31.45
CA MET A 1 18.22 -7.63 30.01
C MET A 1 17.98 -6.16 29.71
N GLU A 2 19.05 -5.39 29.54
CA GLU A 2 18.97 -3.95 29.19
C GLU A 2 18.70 -3.73 27.70
N ASP A 3 19.01 -4.71 26.85
CA ASP A 3 18.90 -4.62 25.40
C ASP A 3 17.46 -4.54 24.88
N GLU A 4 16.47 -5.04 25.63
CA GLU A 4 15.07 -4.95 25.21
C GLU A 4 14.51 -3.53 25.25
N LYS A 5 15.01 -2.66 26.14
CA LYS A 5 14.54 -1.27 26.27
C LYS A 5 14.95 -0.40 25.09
N ASN A 6 15.99 -0.78 24.35
CA ASN A 6 16.54 -0.03 23.22
C ASN A 6 16.24 -0.71 21.87
N ALA A 7 15.38 -1.73 21.86
CA ALA A 7 15.02 -2.42 20.64
C ALA A 7 14.26 -1.49 19.67
N PHE A 8 14.59 -1.60 18.39
CA PHE A 8 13.82 -1.04 17.29
C PHE A 8 13.53 -2.12 16.25
N TYR A 9 12.51 -1.89 15.45
CA TYR A 9 12.03 -2.80 14.42
C TYR A 9 12.13 -2.09 13.08
N VAL A 10 12.68 -2.76 12.07
CA VAL A 10 12.77 -2.25 10.71
C VAL A 10 11.82 -3.06 9.84
N VAL A 11 10.82 -2.41 9.25
CA VAL A 11 9.89 -3.03 8.30
C VAL A 11 10.22 -2.54 6.91
N ARG A 12 10.64 -3.46 6.04
CA ARG A 12 10.78 -3.19 4.61
C ARG A 12 9.53 -3.69 3.89
N LYS A 13 8.84 -2.78 3.19
CA LYS A 13 7.67 -3.06 2.36
C LYS A 13 7.90 -2.45 0.98
N GLY A 14 8.36 -3.27 0.03
CA GLY A 14 8.77 -2.78 -1.29
C GLY A 14 9.93 -1.79 -1.20
N ASP A 15 9.71 -0.58 -1.70
CA ASP A 15 10.69 0.51 -1.75
C ASP A 15 10.66 1.42 -0.52
N VAL A 16 9.86 1.10 0.50
CA VAL A 16 9.78 1.86 1.75
C VAL A 16 10.31 1.04 2.91
N ILE A 17 11.17 1.65 3.73
CA ILE A 17 11.69 1.10 4.98
C ILE A 17 11.20 1.98 6.12
N GLY A 18 10.47 1.40 7.08
CA GLY A 18 10.04 2.05 8.31
C GLY A 18 10.77 1.52 9.53
N ILE A 19 10.99 2.39 10.53
CA ILE A 19 11.68 2.07 11.79
C ILE A 19 10.75 2.40 12.97
N TYR A 20 10.44 1.39 13.79
CA TYR A 20 9.47 1.43 14.88
C TYR A 20 10.16 1.13 16.20
N ARG A 21 9.66 1.71 17.30
CA ARG A 21 10.18 1.41 18.66
C ARG A 21 9.48 0.21 19.31
N ASN A 22 8.36 -0.22 18.74
CA ASN A 22 7.43 -1.17 19.31
C ASN A 22 7.03 -2.23 18.28
N LEU A 23 6.99 -3.48 18.74
CA LEU A 23 6.66 -4.64 17.92
C LEU A 23 5.20 -4.62 17.44
N LEU A 24 4.30 -4.03 18.22
CA LEU A 24 2.87 -4.01 17.90
C LEU A 24 2.59 -3.15 16.65
N ASP A 25 3.18 -1.96 16.57
CA ASP A 25 3.06 -1.09 15.39
C ASP A 25 3.67 -1.74 14.15
N CYS A 26 4.73 -2.54 14.34
CA CYS A 26 5.31 -3.35 13.29
C CYS A 26 4.37 -4.49 12.82
N GLN A 27 3.72 -5.20 13.74
CA GLN A 27 2.80 -6.30 13.42
C GLN A 27 1.57 -5.82 12.63
N ASP A 28 1.04 -4.63 12.96
CA ASP A 28 -0.05 -4.00 12.20
C ASP A 28 0.37 -3.66 10.76
N GLN A 29 1.65 -3.34 10.53
CA GLN A 29 2.18 -3.04 9.19
C GLN A 29 2.61 -4.29 8.40
N ALA A 30 2.98 -5.37 9.08
CA ALA A 30 3.43 -6.62 8.48
C ALA A 30 2.28 -7.59 8.10
N GLY A 31 1.04 -7.09 8.03
CA GLY A 31 -0.21 -7.87 7.93
C GLY A 31 -0.17 -9.19 7.15
N SER A 32 -0.86 -10.19 7.70
CA SER A 32 -0.86 -11.63 7.43
C SER A 32 -1.38 -12.13 6.07
N SER A 33 -0.99 -11.51 4.95
CA SER A 33 -1.48 -11.95 3.62
C SER A 33 -0.39 -12.68 2.82
N ILE A 34 -0.69 -13.96 2.52
CA ILE A 34 0.07 -15.01 1.82
C ILE A 34 0.47 -14.66 0.36
N SER A 35 0.28 -13.42 -0.08
CA SER A 35 0.84 -12.93 -1.36
C SER A 35 0.96 -11.41 -1.33
N SER A 36 2.09 -10.94 -0.80
CA SER A 36 2.50 -9.53 -0.82
C SER A 36 3.95 -9.47 -1.33
N PRO A 37 4.43 -8.34 -1.90
CA PRO A 37 5.87 -8.14 -2.09
C PRO A 37 6.56 -8.37 -0.73
N SER A 38 7.70 -9.08 -0.73
CA SER A 38 8.31 -9.67 0.47
C SER A 38 8.45 -8.67 1.62
N VAL A 39 7.51 -8.69 2.57
CA VAL A 39 7.61 -7.85 3.77
C VAL A 39 8.67 -8.47 4.65
N SER A 40 9.72 -7.71 4.91
CA SER A 40 10.83 -8.15 5.75
C SER A 40 10.86 -7.35 7.03
N VAL A 41 10.83 -8.04 8.17
CA VAL A 41 10.89 -7.41 9.49
C VAL A 41 12.16 -7.82 10.20
N TYR A 42 12.91 -6.82 10.64
CA TYR A 42 14.14 -7.00 11.39
C TYR A 42 14.05 -6.32 12.74
N LYS A 43 14.74 -6.88 13.73
CA LYS A 43 14.94 -6.27 15.05
C LYS A 43 16.40 -5.83 15.19
N GLY A 44 16.62 -4.60 15.63
CA GLY A 44 17.93 -4.06 15.98
C GLY A 44 17.96 -3.57 17.43
N TYR A 45 19.16 -3.42 17.99
CA TYR A 45 19.38 -3.08 19.40
C TYR A 45 20.18 -1.79 19.62
N HIS A 46 20.80 -1.27 18.56
CA HIS A 46 21.65 -0.07 18.64
C HIS A 46 21.46 0.81 17.40
N LEU A 47 21.05 2.06 17.59
CA LEU A 47 21.00 3.09 16.56
C LEU A 47 22.00 4.17 16.95
N SER A 48 23.02 4.42 16.13
CA SER A 48 24.05 5.42 16.46
C SER A 48 23.47 6.84 16.38
N LYS A 49 24.05 7.78 17.14
CA LYS A 49 23.62 9.19 17.11
C LYS A 49 23.78 9.80 15.71
N ASP A 50 24.85 9.44 15.00
CA ASP A 50 25.09 9.88 13.63
C ASP A 50 24.02 9.33 12.67
N THR A 51 23.59 8.09 12.86
CA THR A 51 22.46 7.49 12.12
C THR A 51 21.16 8.24 12.40
N GLU A 52 20.88 8.55 13.66
CA GLU A 52 19.69 9.33 14.03
C GLU A 52 19.71 10.72 13.40
N ASP A 53 20.85 11.39 13.40
CA ASP A 53 20.99 12.74 12.87
C ASP A 53 20.94 12.76 11.33
N TYR A 54 21.49 11.74 10.66
CA TYR A 54 21.29 11.51 9.22
C TYR A 54 19.81 11.33 8.89
N LEU A 55 19.10 10.48 9.62
CA LEU A 55 17.67 10.26 9.44
C LEU A 55 16.89 11.58 9.62
N LYS A 56 17.15 12.34 10.69
CA LYS A 56 16.56 13.67 10.89
C LYS A 56 16.83 14.63 9.72
N SER A 57 18.04 14.60 9.17
CA SER A 57 18.44 15.48 8.05
C SER A 57 17.64 15.23 6.77
N GLN A 58 17.11 14.01 6.58
CA GLN A 58 16.26 13.63 5.45
C GLN A 58 14.79 14.05 5.63
N GLY A 59 14.48 14.94 6.58
CA GLY A 59 13.12 15.48 6.79
C GLY A 59 12.30 14.76 7.86
N LEU A 60 12.92 13.92 8.68
CA LEU A 60 12.25 13.12 9.69
C LEU A 60 12.08 13.90 11.02
N LYS A 61 10.84 14.15 11.45
CA LYS A 61 10.52 14.78 12.74
C LYS A 61 9.47 13.96 13.53
N ASN A 62 9.80 13.70 14.80
CA ASN A 62 9.11 12.86 15.79
C ASN A 62 9.18 11.33 15.52
N ALA A 63 9.11 10.55 16.60
CA ALA A 63 9.60 9.17 16.65
C ALA A 63 8.75 8.17 15.84
N LEU A 64 9.17 7.86 14.61
CA LEU A 64 8.91 6.65 13.79
C LEU A 64 9.40 6.97 12.36
N TYR A 65 10.58 6.46 11.96
CA TYR A 65 11.31 6.96 10.78
C TYR A 65 10.96 6.17 9.51
N THR A 66 10.80 6.82 8.33
CA THR A 66 10.74 6.13 7.02
C THR A 66 11.79 6.63 6.03
N ILE A 67 12.33 5.74 5.20
CA ILE A 67 13.32 6.04 4.16
C ILE A 67 13.05 5.18 2.92
N ASN A 68 13.37 5.70 1.74
CA ASN A 68 13.32 4.89 0.52
C ASN A 68 14.39 3.78 0.59
N ALA A 69 14.06 2.58 0.12
CA ALA A 69 14.98 1.46 0.10
C ALA A 69 16.26 1.74 -0.70
N ALA A 70 16.19 2.57 -1.74
CA ALA A 70 17.34 3.00 -2.52
C ALA A 70 18.30 3.92 -1.75
N ASP A 71 17.80 4.63 -0.73
CA ASP A 71 18.56 5.61 0.05
C ASP A 71 19.21 4.99 1.31
N VAL A 72 18.97 3.70 1.55
CA VAL A 72 19.58 2.97 2.67
C VAL A 72 20.98 2.51 2.31
N LYS A 73 21.99 3.08 2.99
CA LYS A 73 23.38 2.63 2.93
C LYS A 73 23.58 1.38 3.80
N ASN A 74 24.51 0.51 3.40
CA ASN A 74 24.76 -0.80 4.04
C ASN A 74 25.19 -0.72 5.52
N ASP A 75 25.65 0.44 5.98
CA ASP A 75 26.21 0.71 7.30
C ASP A 75 25.22 1.40 8.27
N ILE A 76 24.00 1.70 7.83
CA ILE A 76 22.99 2.37 8.66
C ILE A 76 22.56 1.50 9.85
N PHE A 77 22.55 0.16 9.68
CA PHE A 77 22.15 -0.77 10.72
C PHE A 77 23.30 -1.74 11.04
N SER A 78 23.80 -1.69 12.27
CA SER A 78 24.99 -2.45 12.69
C SER A 78 24.75 -3.96 12.79
N GLN A 79 23.55 -4.39 13.22
CA GLN A 79 23.16 -5.79 13.25
C GLN A 79 21.63 -5.92 13.30
N LEU A 80 21.05 -6.54 12.27
CA LEU A 80 19.61 -6.78 12.16
C LEU A 80 19.34 -8.29 12.28
N VAL A 81 18.43 -8.67 13.18
CA VAL A 81 17.98 -10.05 13.35
C VAL A 81 16.58 -10.20 12.76
N PRO A 82 16.34 -11.13 11.81
CA PRO A 82 15.01 -11.41 11.30
C PRO A 82 14.05 -11.77 12.44
N CYS A 83 12.84 -11.23 12.44
CA CYS A 83 11.88 -11.51 13.50
C CYS A 83 11.27 -12.92 13.37
N PRO A 84 11.18 -13.71 14.47
CA PRO A 84 10.76 -15.12 14.41
C PRO A 84 9.34 -15.36 13.85
N PHE A 85 8.45 -14.38 13.97
CA PHE A 85 7.07 -14.49 13.45
C PHE A 85 7.00 -14.53 11.91
N GLN A 86 8.10 -14.24 11.21
CA GLN A 86 8.19 -14.50 9.77
C GLN A 86 8.15 -16.00 9.46
N ALA A 87 8.59 -16.87 10.38
CA ALA A 87 8.55 -18.31 10.17
C ALA A 87 7.12 -18.87 10.23
N SER A 88 6.24 -18.36 11.11
CA SER A 88 4.86 -18.85 11.21
C SER A 88 4.00 -18.49 9.99
N MET A 89 4.39 -17.47 9.21
CA MET A 89 3.75 -17.10 7.94
C MET A 89 4.11 -18.06 6.78
N MET A 90 5.19 -18.85 6.90
CA MET A 90 5.64 -19.80 5.87
C MET A 90 5.14 -21.24 6.12
N TYR A 91 4.80 -21.60 7.36
CA TYR A 91 4.41 -22.97 7.72
C TYR A 91 2.89 -23.14 7.93
N GLN A 92 2.10 -22.89 6.89
CA GLN A 92 0.78 -23.50 6.74
C GLN A 92 0.57 -23.96 5.30
N GLN A 93 1.25 -25.05 4.94
CA GLN A 93 0.89 -25.94 3.83
C GLN A 93 0.92 -27.38 4.37
N PRO A 94 0.03 -28.28 3.91
CA PRO A 94 -0.11 -29.61 4.48
C PRO A 94 1.12 -30.47 4.22
N SER A 95 1.43 -31.31 5.19
CA SER A 95 2.46 -32.34 5.16
C SER A 95 2.36 -33.28 3.96
N SER A 96 3.45 -33.44 3.23
CA SER A 96 3.78 -34.70 2.56
C SER A 96 5.30 -34.90 2.52
N SER A 97 5.73 -35.94 3.22
CA SER A 97 7.05 -36.56 3.22
C SER A 97 7.53 -36.96 1.82
N GLY A 98 8.80 -36.71 1.53
CA GLY A 98 9.50 -37.32 0.39
C GLY A 98 10.56 -36.41 -0.23
N GLY A 99 11.82 -36.60 0.17
CA GLY A 99 12.95 -35.97 -0.51
C GLY A 99 13.18 -36.60 -1.88
N VAL A 100 13.30 -35.78 -2.92
CA VAL A 100 13.85 -36.19 -4.23
C VAL A 100 14.62 -35.03 -4.85
N GLN A 101 15.90 -35.29 -5.14
CA GLN A 101 16.78 -34.46 -5.98
C GLN A 101 16.25 -34.38 -7.41
N PHE A 102 16.21 -33.19 -7.99
CA PHE A 102 16.00 -33.02 -9.44
C PHE A 102 17.35 -32.83 -10.14
N LYS A 103 17.73 -33.84 -10.95
CA LYS A 103 18.70 -33.72 -12.05
C LYS A 103 17.94 -33.46 -13.35
N GLU A 104 18.34 -32.47 -14.14
CA GLU A 104 18.00 -32.36 -15.57
C GLU A 104 18.65 -33.52 -16.35
N PRO A 105 18.04 -34.04 -17.43
CA PRO A 105 18.39 -33.62 -18.81
C PRO A 105 17.25 -33.92 -19.86
N PRO A 106 17.51 -34.06 -21.18
CA PRO A 106 17.72 -33.00 -22.18
C PRO A 106 16.69 -33.03 -23.35
N ALA A 107 16.83 -32.08 -24.27
CA ALA A 107 16.01 -31.87 -25.46
C ALA A 107 16.06 -32.97 -26.55
N LYS A 108 14.94 -33.18 -27.29
CA LYS A 108 14.89 -33.33 -28.76
C LYS A 108 13.47 -33.39 -29.37
N ARG A 109 13.43 -32.94 -30.63
CA ARG A 109 12.36 -32.78 -31.67
C ARG A 109 11.45 -34.03 -31.85
N SER A 110 10.24 -34.01 -32.43
CA SER A 110 9.82 -33.51 -33.77
C SER A 110 8.31 -33.81 -34.06
N GLY A 111 7.67 -32.97 -34.90
CA GLY A 111 6.50 -33.26 -35.80
C GLY A 111 5.12 -33.38 -35.14
N GLU A 112 3.98 -32.93 -35.68
CA GLU A 112 3.59 -32.35 -36.98
C GLU A 112 2.24 -31.60 -36.83
N MET A 113 2.14 -30.48 -37.55
CA MET A 113 1.00 -29.95 -38.34
C MET A 113 -0.45 -30.19 -37.88
N LEU A 114 -1.19 -29.10 -37.61
CA LEU A 114 -2.43 -28.77 -38.34
C LEU A 114 -2.73 -27.26 -38.25
N GLN A 115 -2.98 -26.70 -39.42
CA GLN A 115 -3.13 -25.30 -39.78
C GLN A 115 -4.57 -24.84 -39.55
N LEU A 116 -4.79 -23.70 -38.89
CA LEU A 116 -6.04 -22.93 -38.98
C LEU A 116 -5.75 -21.43 -38.83
N ASP A 117 -6.52 -20.66 -39.59
CA ASP A 117 -6.13 -19.38 -40.16
C ASP A 117 -5.94 -18.20 -39.21
N SER A 118 -5.11 -17.27 -39.69
CA SER A 118 -4.69 -16.01 -39.12
C SER A 118 -5.84 -15.05 -38.82
N TYR A 119 -5.95 -14.65 -37.54
CA TYR A 119 -6.49 -13.34 -37.16
C TYR A 119 -5.44 -12.62 -36.32
N GLN A 120 -4.79 -11.62 -36.92
CA GLN A 120 -3.93 -10.69 -36.20
C GLN A 120 -4.80 -9.79 -35.34
N VAL A 121 -4.78 -9.99 -34.02
CA VAL A 121 -5.15 -8.94 -33.07
C VAL A 121 -3.84 -8.43 -32.46
N VAL A 122 -3.42 -7.28 -32.98
CA VAL A 122 -2.31 -6.49 -32.49
C VAL A 122 -2.68 -5.91 -31.14
N GLY A 123 -1.84 -6.11 -30.12
CA GLY A 123 -1.86 -5.33 -28.88
C GLY A 123 -2.10 -6.15 -27.62
N ALA A 124 -1.02 -6.66 -27.04
CA ALA A 124 -1.01 -7.17 -25.68
C ALA A 124 -1.26 -6.02 -24.68
N THR A 125 -2.52 -5.70 -24.40
CA THR A 125 -2.88 -5.10 -23.10
C THR A 125 -2.76 -6.21 -22.07
N SER A 126 -1.58 -6.32 -21.46
CA SER A 126 -1.40 -7.07 -20.22
C SER A 126 -2.52 -6.67 -19.27
N ILE A 127 -3.37 -7.64 -18.96
CA ILE A 127 -4.55 -7.49 -18.13
C ILE A 127 -4.05 -7.03 -16.77
N LEU A 128 -4.29 -5.76 -16.43
CA LEU A 128 -4.06 -5.27 -15.09
C LEU A 128 -5.16 -5.86 -14.19
N VAL A 129 -4.98 -7.12 -13.80
CA VAL A 129 -5.97 -7.84 -12.98
C VAL A 129 -6.01 -7.25 -11.57
N SER A 130 -4.85 -6.83 -11.05
CA SER A 130 -4.66 -6.47 -9.64
C SER A 130 -3.95 -5.12 -9.47
N CYS A 131 -4.37 -4.34 -8.48
CA CYS A 131 -3.67 -3.12 -8.05
C CYS A 131 -3.70 -2.89 -6.54
N THR A 132 -2.83 -1.99 -6.09
CA THR A 132 -2.93 -1.36 -4.78
C THR A 132 -3.43 0.07 -4.95
N LEU A 133 -4.44 0.45 -4.18
CA LEU A 133 -4.94 1.81 -4.05
C LEU A 133 -4.53 2.37 -2.69
N GLU A 134 -3.83 3.49 -2.70
CA GLU A 134 -3.58 4.34 -1.53
C GLU A 134 -4.51 5.55 -1.59
N PHE A 135 -5.13 5.93 -0.48
CA PHE A 135 -6.01 7.11 -0.42
C PHE A 135 -5.70 7.96 0.81
N ASP A 136 -5.93 9.26 0.71
CA ASP A 136 -5.87 10.19 1.84
C ASP A 136 -6.80 11.40 1.60
N GLY A 137 -7.08 12.15 2.67
CA GLY A 137 -7.79 13.42 2.64
C GLY A 137 -7.06 14.50 3.44
N ALA A 138 -7.09 15.73 2.93
CA ALA A 138 -6.52 16.90 3.58
C ALA A 138 -7.59 17.98 3.76
N SER A 139 -7.58 18.66 4.91
CA SER A 139 -8.47 19.80 5.18
C SER A 139 -7.77 20.90 5.96
N ARG A 140 -7.79 22.14 5.45
CA ARG A 140 -7.23 23.35 6.09
C ARG A 140 -8.28 23.99 7.01
N GLY A 141 -8.46 23.39 8.18
CA GLY A 141 -9.60 23.65 9.08
C GLY A 141 -10.56 22.45 9.09
N ASN A 142 -11.43 22.32 10.08
CA ASN A 142 -12.30 21.14 10.21
C ASN A 142 -13.73 21.53 10.66
N PRO A 143 -14.61 22.00 9.76
CA PRO A 143 -14.46 22.02 8.30
C PRO A 143 -13.59 23.17 7.75
N GLY A 144 -13.01 22.98 6.57
CA GLY A 144 -12.17 23.97 5.86
C GLY A 144 -11.95 23.59 4.40
N LEU A 145 -11.13 24.36 3.67
CA LEU A 145 -10.76 24.00 2.28
C LEU A 145 -10.09 22.64 2.26
N ALA A 146 -10.58 21.74 1.42
CA ALA A 146 -10.24 20.34 1.46
C ALA A 146 -9.90 19.78 0.08
N GLY A 147 -9.00 18.79 0.09
CA GLY A 147 -8.56 18.05 -1.08
C GLY A 147 -8.52 16.55 -0.77
N ALA A 148 -8.76 15.75 -1.78
CA ALA A 148 -8.72 14.30 -1.73
C ALA A 148 -7.61 13.78 -2.64
N GLY A 149 -6.89 12.75 -2.20
CA GLY A 149 -5.78 12.14 -2.92
C GLY A 149 -5.96 10.64 -3.06
N ALA A 150 -5.53 10.10 -4.20
CA ALA A 150 -5.45 8.66 -4.42
C ALA A 150 -4.26 8.30 -5.32
N VAL A 151 -3.64 7.14 -5.07
CA VAL A 151 -2.54 6.62 -5.88
C VAL A 151 -2.83 5.16 -6.23
N LEU A 152 -2.79 4.83 -7.52
CA LEU A 152 -2.85 3.46 -7.99
C LEU A 152 -1.46 2.95 -8.32
N ARG A 153 -1.10 1.84 -7.70
CA ARG A 153 0.13 1.10 -7.96
C ARG A 153 -0.16 -0.23 -8.63
N ALA A 154 0.74 -0.63 -9.53
CA ALA A 154 0.80 -1.98 -10.04
C ALA A 154 1.23 -2.95 -8.92
N GLU A 155 1.10 -4.25 -9.17
CA GLU A 155 1.41 -5.29 -8.19
C GLU A 155 2.87 -5.26 -7.71
N ASN A 156 3.79 -4.82 -8.57
CA ASN A 156 5.20 -4.63 -8.23
C ASN A 156 5.49 -3.33 -7.45
N GLY A 157 4.47 -2.57 -7.03
CA GLY A 157 4.61 -1.31 -6.28
C GLY A 157 4.83 -0.06 -7.15
N THR A 158 4.98 -0.20 -8.47
CA THR A 158 5.17 0.95 -9.36
C THR A 158 3.93 1.82 -9.40
N VAL A 159 4.08 3.14 -9.20
CA VAL A 159 2.97 4.09 -9.38
C VAL A 159 2.55 4.15 -10.85
N VAL A 160 1.28 3.85 -11.10
CA VAL A 160 0.67 3.90 -12.43
C VAL A 160 -0.08 5.23 -12.60
N HIS A 161 -0.88 5.59 -11.59
CA HIS A 161 -1.69 6.80 -11.61
C HIS A 161 -1.67 7.52 -10.27
N ARG A 162 -1.64 8.84 -10.33
CA ARG A 162 -1.89 9.74 -9.21
C ARG A 162 -3.16 10.52 -9.51
N LEU A 163 -4.05 10.57 -8.53
CA LEU A 163 -5.34 11.20 -8.62
C LEU A 163 -5.47 12.21 -7.49
N ARG A 164 -6.11 13.33 -7.81
CA ARG A 164 -6.42 14.34 -6.81
C ARG A 164 -7.74 15.03 -7.16
N GLU A 165 -8.52 15.39 -6.16
CA GLU A 165 -9.84 16.00 -6.32
C GLU A 165 -10.01 17.17 -5.35
N GLY A 166 -10.43 18.33 -5.85
CA GLY A 166 -10.88 19.43 -5.01
C GLY A 166 -12.22 19.09 -4.33
N VAL A 167 -12.28 19.19 -2.99
CA VAL A 167 -13.46 18.78 -2.19
C VAL A 167 -14.25 19.99 -1.68
N GLY A 168 -13.78 21.21 -1.94
CA GLY A 168 -14.41 22.43 -1.45
C GLY A 168 -14.27 22.59 0.07
N ILE A 169 -15.33 23.03 0.76
CA ILE A 169 -15.34 23.15 2.22
C ILE A 169 -15.85 21.85 2.84
N ALA A 170 -14.97 21.09 3.47
CA ALA A 170 -15.30 19.80 4.07
C ALA A 170 -14.51 19.53 5.36
N THR A 171 -14.88 18.47 6.07
CA THR A 171 -14.08 17.94 7.17
C THR A 171 -13.00 16.99 6.65
N ASN A 172 -11.97 16.73 7.46
CA ASN A 172 -10.93 15.77 7.06
C ASN A 172 -11.52 14.39 6.72
N ASN A 173 -12.44 13.89 7.55
CA ASN A 173 -13.07 12.59 7.34
C ASN A 173 -13.90 12.52 6.04
N VAL A 174 -14.50 13.64 5.61
CA VAL A 174 -15.19 13.70 4.31
C VAL A 174 -14.18 13.65 3.16
N ALA A 175 -13.07 14.38 3.28
CA ALA A 175 -12.00 14.36 2.28
C ALA A 175 -11.36 12.97 2.13
N GLU A 176 -11.17 12.26 3.23
CA GLU A 176 -10.65 10.87 3.27
C GLU A 176 -11.56 9.91 2.50
N TYR A 177 -12.87 9.97 2.75
CA TYR A 177 -13.84 9.19 1.99
C TYR A 177 -13.86 9.55 0.50
N ARG A 178 -13.70 10.84 0.17
CA ARG A 178 -13.62 11.30 -1.22
C ARG A 178 -12.38 10.72 -1.90
N GLY A 179 -11.22 10.71 -1.24
CA GLY A 179 -9.99 10.08 -1.73
C GLY A 179 -10.19 8.60 -2.04
N LEU A 180 -10.80 7.86 -1.10
CA LEU A 180 -11.13 6.45 -1.30
C LEU A 180 -12.07 6.25 -2.52
N ILE A 181 -13.17 7.00 -2.58
CA ILE A 181 -14.18 6.87 -3.65
C ILE A 181 -13.58 7.23 -5.01
N LEU A 182 -12.77 8.28 -5.08
CA LEU A 182 -12.05 8.71 -6.28
C LEU A 182 -11.19 7.57 -6.82
N GLY A 183 -10.35 6.99 -5.96
CA GLY A 183 -9.47 5.88 -6.31
C GLY A 183 -10.21 4.63 -6.77
N LEU A 184 -11.28 4.23 -6.06
CA LEU A 184 -12.07 3.04 -6.40
C LEU A 184 -12.79 3.19 -7.74
N ARG A 185 -13.42 4.35 -7.99
CA ARG A 185 -14.07 4.63 -9.28
C ARG A 185 -13.09 4.53 -10.43
N TYR A 186 -11.96 5.20 -10.28
CA TYR A 186 -10.96 5.24 -11.34
C TYR A 186 -10.31 3.85 -11.57
N ALA A 187 -10.09 3.07 -10.51
CA ALA A 187 -9.60 1.70 -10.67
C ALA A 187 -10.60 0.82 -11.47
N LEU A 188 -11.90 0.93 -11.20
CA LEU A 188 -12.92 0.22 -11.97
C LEU A 188 -12.95 0.69 -13.43
N GLU A 189 -12.84 1.99 -13.69
CA GLU A 189 -12.78 2.57 -15.04
C GLU A 189 -11.56 2.07 -15.84
N ARG A 190 -10.46 1.76 -15.16
CA ARG A 190 -9.26 1.16 -15.76
C ARG A 190 -9.32 -0.36 -15.90
N GLY A 191 -10.41 -0.99 -15.47
CA GLY A 191 -10.65 -2.41 -15.64
C GLY A 191 -9.99 -3.31 -14.60
N PHE A 192 -9.42 -2.75 -13.52
CA PHE A 192 -8.89 -3.56 -12.41
C PHE A 192 -10.00 -4.41 -11.78
N LYS A 193 -9.68 -5.67 -11.46
CA LYS A 193 -10.65 -6.64 -10.90
C LYS A 193 -10.37 -6.99 -9.45
N ASN A 194 -9.11 -6.98 -9.05
CA ASN A 194 -8.66 -7.22 -7.68
C ASN A 194 -7.99 -5.96 -7.14
N ILE A 195 -8.36 -5.53 -5.94
CA ILE A 195 -7.83 -4.30 -5.36
C ILE A 195 -7.48 -4.47 -3.88
N ARG A 196 -6.29 -3.98 -3.52
CA ARG A 196 -5.87 -3.79 -2.13
C ARG A 196 -5.85 -2.32 -1.81
N VAL A 197 -6.65 -1.90 -0.84
CA VAL A 197 -6.83 -0.52 -0.43
C VAL A 197 -6.06 -0.25 0.85
N GLN A 198 -5.33 0.85 0.89
CA GLN A 198 -4.53 1.32 2.02
C GLN A 198 -4.83 2.79 2.29
N GLY A 199 -4.91 3.15 3.57
CA GLY A 199 -5.02 4.53 4.02
C GLY A 199 -4.72 4.64 5.51
N ASP A 200 -4.34 5.81 5.99
CA ASP A 200 -4.03 6.08 7.41
C ASP A 200 -5.26 6.50 8.23
N SER A 201 -6.41 6.70 7.58
CA SER A 201 -7.67 6.86 8.28
C SER A 201 -8.23 5.54 8.80
N LYS A 202 -7.89 5.19 10.05
CA LYS A 202 -8.45 4.01 10.74
C LYS A 202 -9.98 4.04 10.78
N LEU A 203 -10.58 5.22 10.92
CA LEU A 203 -12.04 5.40 10.92
C LEU A 203 -12.65 4.94 9.60
N VAL A 204 -12.14 5.43 8.46
CA VAL A 204 -12.68 5.09 7.13
C VAL A 204 -12.50 3.59 6.86
N CYS A 205 -11.30 3.06 7.12
CA CYS A 205 -11.01 1.63 6.92
C CYS A 205 -12.00 0.74 7.69
N MET A 206 -12.18 1.00 8.99
CA MET A 206 -13.05 0.19 9.85
C MET A 206 -14.54 0.33 9.49
N GLN A 207 -14.99 1.51 9.08
CA GLN A 207 -16.38 1.73 8.66
C GLN A 207 -16.70 1.04 7.33
N VAL A 208 -15.77 1.06 6.37
CA VAL A 208 -15.92 0.37 5.07
C VAL A 208 -15.90 -1.15 5.26
N GLN A 209 -15.08 -1.67 6.18
CA GLN A 209 -15.12 -3.08 6.59
C GLN A 209 -16.41 -3.45 7.33
N GLY A 210 -17.21 -2.47 7.78
CA GLY A 210 -18.44 -2.70 8.56
C GLY A 210 -18.19 -3.02 10.02
N LEU A 211 -16.95 -2.88 10.50
CA LEU A 211 -16.58 -3.13 11.90
C LEU A 211 -17.04 -2.00 12.82
N TRP A 212 -17.09 -0.76 12.32
CA TRP A 212 -17.49 0.42 13.10
C TRP A 212 -18.81 1.02 12.60
N LYS A 213 -19.65 1.44 13.55
CA LYS A 213 -20.93 2.12 13.26
C LYS A 213 -20.70 3.57 12.81
N ILE A 214 -21.59 4.04 11.93
CA ILE A 214 -21.57 5.41 11.41
C ILE A 214 -22.75 6.16 12.00
N LYS A 215 -22.47 7.28 12.68
CA LYS A 215 -23.50 8.12 13.31
C LYS A 215 -23.97 9.28 12.43
N ASN A 216 -23.07 9.81 11.61
CA ASN A 216 -23.34 10.98 10.77
C ASN A 216 -23.93 10.55 9.42
N GLN A 217 -25.06 11.13 9.01
CA GLN A 217 -25.76 10.74 7.78
C GLN A 217 -24.94 10.99 6.50
N ASN A 218 -24.18 12.09 6.44
CA ASN A 218 -23.31 12.38 5.29
C ASN A 218 -22.23 11.30 5.16
N MET A 219 -21.59 10.95 6.27
CA MET A 219 -20.60 9.87 6.33
C MET A 219 -21.22 8.51 5.97
N ALA A 220 -22.47 8.27 6.35
CA ALA A 220 -23.19 7.04 5.99
C ALA A 220 -23.41 6.95 4.47
N ASN A 221 -23.75 8.07 3.83
CA ASN A 221 -23.90 8.15 2.38
C ASN A 221 -22.57 7.89 1.66
N LEU A 222 -21.47 8.49 2.12
CA LEU A 222 -20.13 8.25 1.54
C LEU A 222 -19.70 6.79 1.72
N CYS A 223 -19.91 6.21 2.90
CA CYS A 223 -19.61 4.80 3.14
C CYS A 223 -20.47 3.86 2.29
N LYS A 224 -21.75 4.19 2.08
CA LYS A 224 -22.61 3.45 1.16
C LYS A 224 -22.02 3.43 -0.26
N VAL A 225 -21.61 4.59 -0.78
CA VAL A 225 -20.97 4.68 -2.11
C VAL A 225 -19.68 3.86 -2.16
N ALA A 226 -18.81 3.95 -1.14
CA ALA A 226 -17.58 3.17 -1.07
C ALA A 226 -17.85 1.65 -1.05
N LYS A 227 -18.88 1.21 -0.31
CA LYS A 227 -19.31 -0.20 -0.27
C LYS A 227 -19.87 -0.66 -1.61
N GLU A 228 -20.72 0.14 -2.25
CA GLU A 228 -21.24 -0.17 -3.59
C GLU A 228 -20.13 -0.29 -4.65
N LEU A 229 -19.06 0.49 -4.52
CA LEU A 229 -17.87 0.36 -5.39
C LEU A 229 -17.06 -0.90 -5.04
N LYS A 230 -16.86 -1.18 -3.75
CA LYS A 230 -16.20 -2.39 -3.26
C LYS A 230 -16.80 -3.68 -3.85
N GLU A 231 -18.13 -3.79 -3.89
CA GLU A 231 -18.83 -4.99 -4.39
C GLU A 231 -18.66 -5.21 -5.91
N LYS A 232 -18.11 -4.25 -6.66
CA LYS A 232 -17.84 -4.38 -8.10
C LYS A 232 -16.49 -5.03 -8.41
N PHE A 233 -15.62 -5.18 -7.41
CA PHE A 233 -14.35 -5.89 -7.55
C PHE A 233 -14.54 -7.38 -7.30
N ALA A 234 -13.80 -8.22 -8.04
CA ALA A 234 -13.77 -9.66 -7.81
C ALA A 234 -13.08 -10.01 -6.49
N SER A 235 -12.08 -9.22 -6.10
CA SER A 235 -11.42 -9.30 -4.79
C SER A 235 -11.17 -7.89 -4.25
N PHE A 236 -11.49 -7.69 -2.98
CA PHE A 236 -11.31 -6.41 -2.30
C PHE A 236 -10.77 -6.65 -0.89
N GLU A 237 -9.67 -5.97 -0.58
CA GLU A 237 -9.12 -5.87 0.77
C GLU A 237 -8.92 -4.40 1.10
N ILE A 238 -9.24 -3.97 2.32
CA ILE A 238 -8.88 -2.64 2.83
C ILE A 238 -8.16 -2.80 4.16
N LYS A 239 -7.04 -2.09 4.33
CA LYS A 239 -6.21 -2.11 5.53
C LYS A 239 -5.80 -0.70 5.91
N HIS A 240 -5.77 -0.46 7.22
CA HIS A 240 -5.14 0.72 7.78
C HIS A 240 -3.61 0.56 7.71
N VAL A 241 -2.92 1.62 7.28
CA VAL A 241 -1.46 1.74 7.33
C VAL A 241 -1.08 2.96 8.14
N LEU A 242 0.13 3.05 8.67
CA LEU A 242 0.55 4.29 9.32
C LEU A 242 0.81 5.38 8.27
N ARG A 243 0.70 6.65 8.68
CA ARG A 243 0.78 7.83 7.80
C ARG A 243 2.06 7.88 6.99
N GLU A 244 3.17 7.43 7.58
CA GLU A 244 4.47 7.38 6.92
C GLU A 244 4.53 6.43 5.71
N PHE A 245 3.58 5.48 5.60
CA PHE A 245 3.42 4.60 4.43
C PHE A 245 2.39 5.11 3.43
N ASN A 246 1.75 6.25 3.69
CA ASN A 246 0.70 6.84 2.86
C ASN A 246 1.07 8.22 2.30
N SER A 247 2.37 8.57 2.36
CA SER A 247 2.87 9.92 2.07
C SER A 247 2.55 10.42 0.66
N GLU A 248 2.45 9.52 -0.32
CA GLU A 248 2.19 9.93 -1.70
C GLU A 248 0.71 10.29 -1.94
N ALA A 249 -0.22 9.59 -1.28
CA ALA A 249 -1.64 9.94 -1.29
C ALA A 249 -1.89 11.24 -0.50
N ASP A 250 -1.20 11.43 0.65
CA ASP A 250 -1.22 12.69 1.41
C ASP A 250 -0.74 13.88 0.58
N ALA A 251 0.34 13.69 -0.19
CA ALA A 251 0.83 14.72 -1.08
C ALA A 251 -0.22 15.07 -2.15
N GLN A 252 -0.91 14.08 -2.74
CA GLN A 252 -1.98 14.35 -3.70
C GLN A 252 -3.15 15.10 -3.07
N ALA A 253 -3.57 14.70 -1.86
CA ALA A 253 -4.66 15.35 -1.13
C ALA A 253 -4.33 16.82 -0.81
N ASN A 254 -3.11 17.10 -0.33
CA ASN A 254 -2.65 18.45 -0.05
C ASN A 254 -2.57 19.32 -1.30
N LEU A 255 -2.10 18.78 -2.43
CA LEU A 255 -2.06 19.50 -3.70
C LEU A 255 -3.47 19.84 -4.21
N ALA A 256 -4.47 19.04 -3.86
CA ALA A 256 -5.86 19.25 -4.27
C ALA A 256 -6.63 20.30 -3.46
N VAL A 257 -6.14 20.72 -2.29
CA VAL A 257 -6.87 21.64 -1.38
C VAL A 257 -7.33 22.94 -2.06
N ASN A 258 -6.55 23.44 -3.02
CA ASN A 258 -6.83 24.69 -3.73
C ASN A 258 -7.53 24.47 -5.09
N LEU A 259 -7.86 23.23 -5.44
CA LEU A 259 -8.64 22.95 -6.64
C LEU A 259 -10.10 23.34 -6.42
N ARG A 260 -10.80 23.62 -7.52
CA ARG A 260 -12.25 23.88 -7.46
C ARG A 260 -12.98 22.63 -6.98
N ASP A 261 -14.09 22.80 -6.27
CA ASP A 261 -14.91 21.67 -5.82
C ASP A 261 -15.34 20.81 -7.02
N GLY A 262 -15.09 19.51 -6.94
CA GLY A 262 -15.33 18.52 -7.98
C GLY A 262 -14.30 18.50 -9.12
N GLN A 263 -13.29 19.37 -9.12
CA GLN A 263 -12.21 19.30 -10.10
C GLN A 263 -11.31 18.11 -9.81
N VAL A 264 -11.26 17.16 -10.75
CA VAL A 264 -10.40 15.97 -10.69
C VAL A 264 -9.22 16.13 -11.65
N GLU A 265 -8.02 15.85 -11.16
CA GLU A 265 -6.82 15.78 -11.98
C GLU A 265 -6.17 14.40 -11.85
N VAL A 266 -5.70 13.88 -12.98
CA VAL A 266 -5.05 12.58 -13.06
C VAL A 266 -3.70 12.73 -13.74
N THR A 267 -2.66 12.19 -13.12
CA THR A 267 -1.31 12.14 -13.67
C THR A 267 -0.88 10.68 -13.82
N CYS A 268 -0.39 10.33 -15.01
CA CYS A 268 0.15 8.99 -15.29
C CYS A 268 1.68 9.08 -15.32
N ASN A 269 2.38 8.12 -14.74
CA ASN A 269 3.81 7.96 -15.02
C ASN A 269 3.95 7.44 -16.45
N ARG A 270 4.29 8.33 -17.40
CA ARG A 270 4.77 7.91 -18.71
C ARG A 270 6.23 7.48 -18.54
N LYS A 271 6.53 6.22 -18.85
CA LYS A 271 7.90 5.80 -19.16
C LYS A 271 8.36 6.46 -20.44
#